data_AF-A0A923HNA3-F1
#
_entry.id   AF-A0A923HNA3-F1
#
_cell.length_a   1.000
_cell.length_b   1.000
_cell.length_c   1.000
_cell.angle_alpha   90.00
_cell.angle_beta   90.00
_cell.angle_gamma   90.00
#
_symmetry.space_group_name_H-M   'P 1'
#
loop_
_entity.id
_entity.type
_entity.pdbx_description
1 polymer ?
#
loop_
_entity_poly.entity_id
_entity_poly.type
_entity_poly.pdbx_seq_one_letter_code
_entity_poly.pdbx_strand_id
1 'polypeptide(L)'
;MSKSFAVDANYRFIAAYNEVNARITQRQQALALYVTLVVSLLAALVALKSSETRGEVPVEWLMLGFPVASLSLAFLNYKAERAITNLRRFLSALEQLDDAHLVLPSYNTHQKWAIGANKARRFHDYASAVLVAGGNLIGLGAVVKIYPQRVADSSFALWLSIAIATASVLAILLSPQWGFTPEETSPSN
;
A
#
# COMPACT_ATOMS: atom_id res chain seq x y z
N MET A 1 -13.67 -21.11 32.32
CA MET A 1 -13.54 -19.63 32.31
C MET A 1 -14.65 -18.93 33.11
N SER A 2 -14.36 -17.77 33.72
CA SER A 2 -15.38 -16.87 34.27
C SER A 2 -16.10 -16.13 33.13
N LYS A 3 -17.41 -15.87 33.25
CA LYS A 3 -18.21 -15.12 32.25
C LYS A 3 -17.60 -13.75 31.91
N SER A 4 -16.95 -13.10 32.87
CA SER A 4 -16.31 -11.80 32.65
C SER A 4 -15.11 -11.89 31.71
N PHE A 5 -14.35 -12.98 31.74
CA PHE A 5 -13.19 -13.18 30.86
C PHE A 5 -13.63 -13.41 29.40
N ALA A 6 -14.69 -14.21 29.20
CA ALA A 6 -15.24 -14.45 27.87
C ALA A 6 -15.81 -13.16 27.23
N VAL A 7 -16.44 -12.31 28.04
CA VAL A 7 -16.96 -11.00 27.60
C VAL A 7 -15.82 -10.06 27.21
N ASP A 8 -14.77 -9.95 28.02
CA ASP A 8 -13.60 -9.11 27.71
C ASP A 8 -12.87 -9.59 26.43
N ALA A 9 -12.68 -10.90 26.27
CA ALA A 9 -12.11 -11.47 25.05
C ALA A 9 -12.94 -11.13 23.80
N ASN A 10 -14.27 -11.21 23.90
CA ASN A 10 -15.17 -10.85 22.80
C ASN A 10 -15.10 -9.35 22.46
N TYR A 11 -15.06 -8.46 23.45
CA TYR A 11 -14.88 -7.02 23.20
C TYR A 11 -13.57 -6.71 22.51
N ARG A 12 -12.47 -7.32 22.97
CA ARG A 12 -11.14 -7.19 22.34
C ARG A 12 -11.13 -7.71 20.90
N PHE A 13 -11.82 -8.82 20.64
CA PHE A 13 -11.98 -9.40 19.31
C PHE A 13 -12.72 -8.44 18.37
N ILE A 14 -13.87 -7.93 18.79
CA ILE A 14 -14.67 -6.97 18.00
C ILE A 14 -13.88 -5.69 17.72
N ALA A 15 -13.20 -5.14 18.74
CA ALA A 15 -12.39 -3.94 18.59
C ALA A 15 -11.24 -4.15 17.58
N ALA A 16 -10.53 -5.28 17.69
CA ALA A 16 -9.45 -5.61 16.77
C ALA A 16 -9.96 -5.82 15.34
N TYR A 17 -11.13 -6.43 15.14
CA TYR A 17 -11.72 -6.62 13.81
C TYR A 17 -12.15 -5.29 13.17
N ASN A 18 -12.75 -4.38 13.96
CA ASN A 18 -13.09 -3.04 13.51
C ASN A 18 -11.83 -2.25 13.09
N GLU A 19 -10.75 -2.38 13.85
CA GLU A 19 -9.46 -1.79 13.52
C GLU A 19 -8.90 -2.38 12.20
N VAL A 20 -8.96 -3.70 12.00
CA VAL A 20 -8.55 -4.33 10.73
C VAL A 20 -9.34 -3.74 9.54
N ASN A 21 -10.66 -3.60 9.67
CA ASN A 21 -11.50 -3.01 8.62
C ASN A 21 -11.15 -1.54 8.35
N ALA A 22 -10.84 -0.77 9.40
CA ALA A 22 -10.37 0.60 9.26
C ALA A 22 -9.04 0.68 8.49
N ARG A 23 -8.08 -0.21 8.79
CA ARG A 23 -6.79 -0.27 8.08
C ARG A 23 -6.94 -0.70 6.61
N ILE A 24 -7.86 -1.62 6.31
CA ILE A 24 -8.17 -2.01 4.93
C ILE A 24 -8.75 -0.81 4.16
N THR A 25 -9.70 -0.09 4.76
CA THR A 25 -10.29 1.13 4.15
C THR A 25 -9.24 2.20 3.94
N GLN A 26 -8.33 2.40 4.90
CA GLN A 26 -7.24 3.37 4.80
C GLN A 26 -6.31 3.10 3.60
N ARG A 27 -6.07 1.83 3.23
CA ARG A 27 -5.29 1.48 2.02
C ARG A 27 -6.01 1.89 0.73
N GLN A 28 -7.31 1.66 0.65
CA GLN A 28 -8.11 2.11 -0.50
C GLN A 28 -8.10 3.64 -0.62
N GLN A 29 -8.18 4.36 0.51
CA GLN A 29 -8.05 5.81 0.53
C GLN A 29 -6.66 6.28 0.08
N ALA A 30 -5.59 5.60 0.49
CA ALA A 30 -4.22 5.91 0.03
C ALA A 30 -4.08 5.75 -1.49
N LEU A 31 -4.67 4.69 -2.07
CA LEU A 31 -4.71 4.50 -3.52
C LEU A 31 -5.44 5.64 -4.24
N ALA A 32 -6.61 6.05 -3.72
CA ALA A 32 -7.38 7.16 -4.28
C ALA A 32 -6.61 8.50 -4.20
N LEU A 33 -5.92 8.75 -3.09
CA LEU A 33 -5.04 9.92 -2.94
C LEU A 33 -3.89 9.90 -3.95
N TYR A 34 -3.28 8.74 -4.20
CA TYR A 34 -2.25 8.61 -5.22
C TYR A 34 -2.80 8.93 -6.62
N VAL A 35 -3.94 8.34 -7.01
CA VAL A 35 -4.54 8.56 -8.33
C VAL A 35 -4.87 10.04 -8.53
N THR A 36 -5.47 10.68 -7.53
CA THR A 36 -5.80 12.11 -7.60
C THR A 36 -4.56 12.98 -7.72
N LEU A 37 -3.50 12.73 -6.94
CA LEU A 37 -2.23 13.44 -7.05
C LEU A 37 -1.61 13.30 -8.44
N VAL A 38 -1.57 12.09 -9.01
CA VAL A 38 -0.99 11.85 -10.34
C VAL A 38 -1.77 12.58 -11.43
N VAL A 39 -3.10 12.52 -11.38
CA VAL A 39 -3.96 13.24 -12.35
C VAL A 39 -3.78 14.75 -12.21
N SER A 40 -3.71 15.28 -10.98
CA SER A 40 -3.47 16.71 -10.74
C SER A 40 -2.09 17.16 -11.24
N LEU A 41 -1.04 16.36 -11.04
CA LEU A 41 0.30 16.64 -11.56
C LEU A 41 0.31 16.63 -13.09
N LEU A 42 -0.38 15.68 -13.74
CA LEU A 42 -0.52 15.66 -15.21
C LEU A 42 -1.27 16.89 -15.70
N ALA A 43 -2.38 17.26 -15.06
CA ALA A 43 -3.15 18.44 -15.41
C ALA A 43 -2.31 19.72 -15.29
N ALA A 44 -1.55 19.87 -14.19
CA ALA A 44 -0.64 20.99 -14.00
C ALA A 44 0.45 21.04 -15.09
N LEU A 45 1.04 19.90 -15.44
CA LEU A 45 2.06 19.80 -16.49
C LEU A 45 1.52 20.25 -17.86
N VAL A 46 0.30 19.82 -18.20
CA VAL A 46 -0.38 20.23 -19.45
C VAL A 46 -0.74 21.71 -19.43
N ALA A 47 -1.25 22.21 -18.31
CA ALA A 47 -1.60 23.62 -18.16
C ALA A 47 -0.38 24.53 -18.34
N LEU A 48 0.77 24.16 -17.77
CA LEU A 48 2.00 24.96 -17.83
C LEU A 48 2.60 25.06 -19.23
N LYS A 49 2.36 24.06 -20.11
CA LYS A 49 2.81 24.14 -21.51
C LYS A 49 2.22 25.34 -22.24
N SER A 50 0.96 25.69 -21.95
CA SER A 50 0.31 26.86 -22.54
C SER A 50 0.92 28.19 -22.10
N SER A 51 1.71 28.18 -21.02
CA SER A 51 2.30 29.37 -20.38
C SER A 51 3.81 29.49 -20.63
N GLU A 52 4.40 28.59 -21.42
CA GLU A 52 5.84 28.51 -21.69
C GLU A 52 6.41 29.82 -22.29
N THR A 53 5.55 30.63 -22.92
CA THR A 53 5.88 31.96 -23.44
C THR A 53 6.08 33.03 -22.35
N ARG A 54 5.85 32.75 -21.05
CA ARG A 54 5.78 33.76 -19.98
C ARG A 54 6.76 33.61 -18.80
N GLY A 55 7.67 32.63 -18.77
CA GLY A 55 8.72 32.57 -17.74
C GLY A 55 9.27 31.17 -17.41
N GLU A 56 10.18 31.11 -16.44
CA GLU A 56 10.76 29.86 -15.93
C GLU A 56 9.69 28.98 -15.25
N VAL A 57 9.25 27.94 -15.96
CA VAL A 57 8.33 26.95 -15.41
C VAL A 57 9.11 25.94 -14.56
N PRO A 58 8.71 25.64 -13.31
CA PRO A 58 9.40 24.71 -12.41
C PRO A 58 9.11 23.23 -12.78
N VAL A 59 9.45 22.84 -14.00
CA VAL A 59 9.19 21.50 -14.55
C VAL A 59 9.88 20.40 -13.73
N GLU A 60 11.06 20.68 -13.18
CA GLU A 60 11.84 19.72 -12.37
C GLU A 60 11.10 19.28 -11.10
N TRP A 61 10.40 20.22 -10.44
CA TRP A 61 9.61 19.93 -9.24
C TRP A 61 8.37 19.10 -9.57
N LEU A 62 7.74 19.35 -10.71
CA LEU A 62 6.62 18.54 -11.21
C LEU A 62 7.06 17.13 -11.59
N MET A 63 8.23 17.01 -12.22
CA MET A 63 8.82 15.72 -12.58
C MET A 63 9.08 14.86 -11.34
N LEU A 64 9.64 15.45 -10.28
CA LEU A 64 9.85 14.77 -8.99
C LEU A 64 8.53 14.47 -8.25
N GLY A 65 7.45 15.20 -8.54
CA GLY A 65 6.15 14.99 -7.92
C GLY A 65 5.59 13.57 -8.13
N PHE A 66 5.76 13.01 -9.34
CA PHE A 66 5.30 11.65 -9.68
C PHE A 66 5.95 10.54 -8.82
N PRO A 67 7.30 10.44 -8.75
CA PRO A 67 7.95 9.44 -7.93
C PRO A 67 7.75 9.70 -6.43
N VAL A 68 7.62 10.96 -5.98
CA VAL A 68 7.32 11.28 -4.58
C VAL A 68 5.91 10.81 -4.18
N ALA A 69 4.90 11.00 -5.03
CA ALA A 69 3.55 10.48 -4.81
C ALA A 69 3.56 8.95 -4.73
N SER A 70 4.36 8.31 -5.57
CA SER A 70 4.54 6.86 -5.62
C SER A 70 5.19 6.31 -4.36
N LEU A 71 6.24 6.96 -3.87
CA LEU A 71 6.92 6.60 -2.64
C LEU A 71 6.00 6.78 -1.42
N SER A 72 5.21 7.85 -1.41
CA SER A 72 4.20 8.10 -0.38
C SER A 72 3.16 6.97 -0.33
N LEU A 73 2.65 6.53 -1.49
CA LEU A 73 1.76 5.37 -1.57
C LEU A 73 2.44 4.10 -1.04
N ALA A 74 3.70 3.86 -1.43
CA ALA A 74 4.45 2.69 -0.97
C ALA A 74 4.58 2.65 0.56
N PHE A 75 4.90 3.78 1.20
CA PHE A 75 4.98 3.86 2.66
C PHE A 75 3.63 3.68 3.36
N LEU A 76 2.56 4.28 2.82
CA LEU A 76 1.22 4.13 3.39
C LEU A 76 0.73 2.68 3.29
N ASN A 77 0.97 2.01 2.15
CA ASN A 77 0.67 0.60 1.97
C ASN A 77 1.49 -0.29 2.91
N TYR A 78 2.79 -0.02 3.04
CA TYR A 78 3.65 -0.76 3.94
C TYR A 78 3.19 -0.66 5.40
N LYS A 79 2.93 0.57 5.88
CA LYS A 79 2.43 0.82 7.23
C LYS A 79 1.13 0.06 7.50
N ALA A 80 0.18 0.13 6.57
CA ALA A 80 -1.11 -0.52 6.73
C ALA A 80 -1.01 -2.04 6.70
N GLU A 81 -0.19 -2.62 5.83
CA GLU A 81 0.05 -4.08 5.79
C GLU A 81 0.68 -4.59 7.08
N ARG A 82 1.65 -3.85 7.64
CA ARG A 82 2.24 -4.17 8.96
C ARG A 82 1.20 -4.13 10.07
N ALA A 83 0.35 -3.12 10.10
CA ALA A 83 -0.72 -3.00 11.10
C ALA A 83 -1.74 -4.15 10.99
N ILE A 84 -2.20 -4.46 9.77
CA ILE A 84 -3.14 -5.57 9.51
C ILE A 84 -2.52 -6.90 9.93
N THR A 85 -1.26 -7.14 9.58
CA THR A 85 -0.56 -8.39 9.94
C THR A 85 -0.47 -8.56 11.45
N ASN A 86 -0.12 -7.49 12.18
CA ASN A 86 -0.05 -7.53 13.64
C ASN A 86 -1.42 -7.79 14.27
N LEU A 87 -2.46 -7.10 13.81
CA LEU A 87 -3.83 -7.30 14.29
C LEU A 87 -4.35 -8.71 14.01
N ARG A 88 -3.99 -9.30 12.87
CA ARG A 88 -4.36 -10.69 12.55
C ARG A 88 -3.65 -11.71 13.43
N ARG A 89 -2.40 -11.46 13.84
CA ARG A 89 -1.72 -12.27 14.87
C ARG A 89 -2.46 -12.18 16.21
N PHE A 90 -2.83 -10.97 16.62
CA PHE A 90 -3.61 -10.79 17.83
C PHE A 90 -4.99 -11.49 17.78
N LEU A 91 -5.72 -11.36 16.66
CA LEU A 91 -6.98 -12.06 16.44
C LEU A 91 -6.79 -13.59 16.46
N SER A 92 -5.74 -14.10 15.82
CA SER A 92 -5.40 -15.52 15.85
C SER A 92 -5.14 -16.02 17.28
N ALA A 93 -4.46 -15.23 18.12
CA ALA A 93 -4.23 -15.58 19.51
C ALA A 93 -5.53 -15.58 20.33
N LEU A 94 -6.44 -14.64 20.06
CA LEU A 94 -7.77 -14.64 20.67
C LEU A 94 -8.63 -15.83 20.23
N GLU A 95 -8.56 -16.23 18.96
CA GLU A 95 -9.27 -17.40 18.40
C GLU A 95 -8.78 -18.73 18.99
N GLN A 96 -7.54 -18.78 19.49
CA GLN A 96 -6.97 -19.96 20.15
C GLN A 96 -7.26 -20.03 21.65
N LEU A 97 -7.85 -19.00 22.27
CA LEU A 97 -8.17 -19.02 23.69
C LEU A 97 -9.09 -20.21 24.02
N ASP A 98 -8.72 -20.96 25.07
CA ASP A 98 -9.46 -22.15 25.54
C ASP A 98 -9.63 -23.23 24.45
N ASP A 99 -8.67 -23.32 23.53
CA ASP A 99 -8.70 -24.22 22.38
C ASP A 99 -9.96 -24.06 21.51
N ALA A 100 -10.58 -22.87 21.52
CA ALA A 100 -11.83 -22.61 20.81
C ALA A 100 -11.73 -22.90 19.31
N HIS A 101 -10.55 -22.69 18.71
CA HIS A 101 -10.24 -23.01 17.32
C HIS A 101 -10.35 -24.50 16.95
N LEU A 102 -10.37 -25.42 17.93
CA LEU A 102 -10.58 -26.86 17.70
C LEU A 102 -12.07 -27.20 17.58
N VAL A 103 -12.94 -26.40 18.19
CA VAL A 103 -14.39 -26.63 18.24
C VAL A 103 -15.13 -25.76 17.23
N LEU A 104 -14.64 -24.53 17.00
CA LEU A 104 -15.24 -23.55 16.11
C LEU A 104 -14.30 -23.22 14.94
N PRO A 105 -14.85 -23.05 13.73
CA PRO A 105 -14.05 -22.65 12.58
C PRO A 105 -13.47 -21.26 12.81
N SER A 106 -12.16 -21.17 12.81
CA SER A 106 -11.41 -19.95 13.02
C SER A 106 -10.85 -19.37 11.71
N TYR A 107 -11.03 -18.06 11.51
CA TYR A 107 -10.67 -17.38 10.26
C TYR A 107 -9.16 -17.12 10.14
N ASN A 108 -8.47 -16.82 11.24
CA ASN A 108 -7.04 -16.50 11.21
C ASN A 108 -6.16 -17.70 11.53
N THR A 109 -6.63 -18.73 12.26
CA THR A 109 -5.79 -19.94 12.48
C THR A 109 -5.85 -20.96 11.36
N HIS A 110 -6.99 -21.19 10.72
CA HIS A 110 -7.06 -22.21 9.66
C HIS A 110 -6.42 -21.71 8.36
N GLN A 111 -5.43 -22.46 7.86
CA GLN A 111 -4.73 -22.18 6.61
C GLN A 111 -5.68 -21.99 5.41
N LYS A 112 -6.76 -22.78 5.34
CA LYS A 112 -7.77 -22.70 4.26
C LYS A 112 -8.31 -21.27 4.06
N TRP A 113 -8.60 -20.57 5.16
CA TRP A 113 -9.15 -19.21 5.11
C TRP A 113 -8.04 -18.15 5.08
N ALA A 114 -6.97 -18.34 5.86
CA ALA A 114 -5.88 -17.39 5.96
C ALA A 114 -5.10 -17.22 4.64
N ILE A 115 -4.84 -18.31 3.91
CA ILE A 115 -4.11 -18.30 2.63
C ILE A 115 -4.94 -17.63 1.54
N GLY A 116 -6.24 -17.95 1.45
CA GLY A 116 -7.15 -17.34 0.49
C GLY A 116 -7.24 -15.82 0.68
N ALA A 117 -7.36 -15.37 1.92
CA ALA A 117 -7.38 -13.95 2.26
C ALA A 117 -6.07 -13.22 1.91
N ASN A 118 -4.93 -13.88 2.11
CA ASN A 118 -3.62 -13.33 1.72
C ASN A 118 -3.49 -13.20 0.20
N LYS A 119 -3.97 -14.19 -0.57
CA LYS A 119 -3.96 -14.15 -2.04
C LYS A 119 -4.85 -13.03 -2.59
N ALA A 120 -6.02 -12.82 -1.98
CA ALA A 120 -6.91 -11.72 -2.36
C ALA A 120 -6.25 -10.34 -2.15
N ARG A 121 -5.54 -10.14 -1.03
CA ARG A 121 -4.80 -8.89 -0.78
C ARG A 121 -3.70 -8.62 -1.80
N ARG A 122 -3.02 -9.67 -2.29
CA ARG A 122 -1.98 -9.52 -3.34
C ARG A 122 -2.48 -8.87 -4.63
N PHE A 123 -3.75 -9.07 -5.00
CA PHE A 123 -4.29 -8.41 -6.18
C PHE A 123 -4.35 -6.89 -6.04
N HIS A 124 -4.59 -6.38 -4.83
CA HIS A 124 -4.52 -4.94 -4.57
C HIS A 124 -3.09 -4.41 -4.71
N ASP A 125 -2.10 -5.18 -4.25
CA ASP A 125 -0.68 -4.80 -4.39
C ASP A 125 -0.25 -4.81 -5.86
N TYR A 126 -0.70 -5.79 -6.65
CA TYR A 126 -0.47 -5.79 -8.10
C TYR A 126 -1.15 -4.62 -8.81
N ALA A 127 -2.40 -4.32 -8.47
CA ALA A 127 -3.10 -3.16 -9.01
C ALA A 127 -2.36 -1.85 -8.67
N SER A 128 -1.90 -1.72 -7.43
CA SER A 128 -1.11 -0.56 -6.98
C SER A 128 0.22 -0.47 -7.74
N ALA A 129 0.93 -1.59 -7.92
CA ALA A 129 2.20 -1.62 -8.65
C ALA A 129 2.03 -1.23 -10.12
N VAL A 130 0.98 -1.72 -10.79
CA VAL A 130 0.65 -1.35 -12.18
C VAL A 130 0.31 0.13 -12.28
N LEU A 131 -0.49 0.66 -11.34
CA LEU A 131 -0.83 2.08 -11.30
C LEU A 131 0.38 2.98 -11.02
N VAL A 132 1.31 2.54 -10.18
CA VAL A 132 2.57 3.26 -9.93
C VAL A 132 3.47 3.24 -11.16
N ALA A 133 3.69 2.07 -11.75
CA ALA A 133 4.50 1.95 -12.96
C ALA A 133 3.90 2.78 -14.12
N GLY A 134 2.61 2.64 -14.37
CA GLY A 134 1.90 3.38 -15.41
C GLY A 134 1.88 4.89 -15.16
N GLY A 135 1.60 5.32 -13.92
CA GLY A 135 1.55 6.73 -13.55
C GLY A 135 2.90 7.43 -13.73
N ASN A 136 4.00 6.80 -13.31
CA ASN A 136 5.34 7.36 -13.54
C ASN A 136 5.73 7.31 -15.02
N LEU A 137 5.41 6.24 -15.75
CA LEU A 137 5.72 6.14 -17.17
C LEU A 137 5.00 7.25 -17.97
N ILE A 138 3.71 7.46 -17.71
CA ILE A 138 2.93 8.52 -18.36
C ILE A 138 3.42 9.90 -17.92
N GLY A 139 3.66 10.11 -16.62
CA GLY A 139 4.14 11.38 -16.08
C GLY A 139 5.51 11.78 -16.63
N LEU A 140 6.52 10.92 -16.49
CA LEU A 140 7.87 11.17 -16.98
C LEU A 140 7.90 11.22 -18.51
N GLY A 141 7.16 10.36 -19.20
CA GLY A 141 7.02 10.40 -20.66
C GLY A 141 6.41 11.71 -21.17
N ALA A 142 5.44 12.26 -20.44
CA ALA A 142 4.88 13.57 -20.74
C ALA A 142 5.92 14.69 -20.54
N VAL A 143 6.72 14.65 -19.46
CA VAL A 143 7.82 15.62 -19.24
C VAL A 143 8.82 15.58 -20.40
N VAL A 144 9.30 14.39 -20.78
CA VAL A 144 10.29 14.22 -21.86
C VAL A 144 9.77 14.73 -23.20
N LYS A 145 8.49 14.47 -23.50
CA LYS A 145 7.88 14.88 -24.77
C LYS A 145 7.54 16.37 -24.83
N ILE A 146 7.15 16.96 -23.70
CA ILE A 146 6.69 18.36 -23.65
C ILE A 146 7.87 19.32 -23.45
N TYR A 147 8.88 18.95 -22.65
CA TYR A 147 10.01 19.81 -22.28
C TYR A 147 11.38 19.15 -22.56
N PRO A 148 11.70 18.78 -23.82
CA PRO A 148 12.91 18.01 -24.13
C PRO A 148 14.22 18.73 -23.78
N GLN A 149 14.28 20.05 -23.96
CA GLN A 149 15.48 20.86 -23.65
C GLN A 149 15.76 20.88 -22.14
N ARG A 150 14.74 21.10 -21.31
CA ARG A 150 14.87 21.10 -19.85
C ARG A 150 15.31 19.75 -19.30
N VAL A 151 14.86 18.66 -19.91
CA VAL A 151 15.29 17.30 -19.52
C VAL A 151 16.75 17.05 -19.88
N ALA A 152 17.21 17.56 -21.02
CA ALA A 152 18.62 17.46 -21.40
C ALA A 152 19.51 18.18 -20.38
N ASP A 153 19.11 19.38 -19.97
CA ASP A 153 19.82 20.20 -18.98
C ASP A 153 19.82 19.54 -17.58
N SER A 154 18.71 18.91 -17.19
CA SER A 154 18.53 18.31 -15.85
C SER A 154 18.44 16.78 -15.89
N SER A 155 19.37 16.15 -16.63
CA SER A 155 19.47 14.69 -16.79
C SER A 155 19.54 13.94 -15.44
N PHE A 156 20.16 14.54 -14.42
CA PHE A 156 20.23 13.96 -13.07
C PHE A 156 18.85 13.79 -12.44
N ALA A 157 17.96 14.79 -12.57
CA ALA A 157 16.64 14.76 -11.97
C ALA A 157 15.76 13.68 -12.62
N LEU A 158 15.93 13.43 -13.92
CA LEU A 158 15.24 12.33 -14.62
C LEU A 158 15.68 10.96 -14.08
N TRP A 159 16.98 10.72 -13.97
CA TRP A 159 17.52 9.46 -13.44
C TRP A 159 17.12 9.23 -11.99
N LEU A 160 17.15 10.28 -11.16
CA LEU A 160 16.67 10.22 -9.78
C LEU A 160 15.17 9.85 -9.74
N SER A 161 14.37 10.44 -10.62
CA SER A 161 12.93 10.17 -10.68
C SER A 161 12.64 8.73 -11.08
N ILE A 162 13.37 8.20 -12.07
CA ILE A 162 13.29 6.79 -12.48
C ILE A 162 13.69 5.88 -11.31
N ALA A 163 14.82 6.17 -10.64
CA ALA A 163 15.30 5.35 -9.52
C ALA A 163 14.28 5.29 -8.38
N ILE A 164 13.69 6.43 -7.98
CA ILE A 164 12.66 6.48 -6.93
C ILE A 164 11.38 5.77 -7.37
N ALA A 165 10.94 5.94 -8.63
CA ALA A 165 9.78 5.24 -9.16
C ALA A 165 9.97 3.72 -9.12
N THR A 166 11.13 3.23 -9.60
CA THR A 166 11.47 1.80 -9.56
C THR A 166 11.54 1.29 -8.12
N ALA A 167 12.19 2.02 -7.22
CA ALA A 167 12.25 1.66 -5.80
C ALA A 167 10.86 1.59 -5.17
N SER A 168 9.94 2.50 -5.54
CA SER A 168 8.56 2.51 -5.06
C SER A 168 7.77 1.29 -5.55
N VAL A 169 7.91 0.92 -6.82
CA VAL A 169 7.28 -0.30 -7.38
C VAL A 169 7.82 -1.54 -6.66
N LEU A 170 9.13 -1.65 -6.50
CA LEU A 170 9.75 -2.76 -5.78
C LEU A 170 9.27 -2.82 -4.32
N ALA A 171 9.19 -1.67 -3.64
CA ALA A 171 8.69 -1.62 -2.27
C ALA A 171 7.24 -2.14 -2.17
N ILE A 172 6.36 -1.77 -3.11
CA ILE A 172 4.98 -2.28 -3.15
C ILE A 172 4.94 -3.79 -3.42
N LEU A 173 5.76 -4.29 -4.34
CA LEU A 173 5.79 -5.72 -4.69
C LEU A 173 6.45 -6.60 -3.63
N LEU A 174 7.38 -6.05 -2.84
CA LEU A 174 8.11 -6.77 -1.79
C LEU A 174 7.42 -6.67 -0.42
N SER A 175 6.62 -5.62 -0.17
CA SER A 175 5.81 -5.46 1.05
C SER A 175 5.01 -6.73 1.46
N PRO A 176 4.44 -7.53 0.54
CA PRO A 176 3.65 -8.73 0.88
C PRO A 176 4.48 -9.93 1.34
N GLN A 177 5.82 -9.89 1.20
CA GLN A 177 6.69 -11.00 1.64
C GLN A 177 6.73 -11.15 3.17
N TRP A 178 6.14 -10.19 3.91
CA TRP A 178 5.97 -10.25 5.36
C TRP A 178 4.56 -10.67 5.80
N GLY A 179 3.81 -11.32 4.91
CA GLY A 179 2.43 -11.72 5.15
C GLY A 179 2.24 -12.63 6.37
N PHE A 180 1.06 -12.50 6.98
CA PHE A 180 0.63 -13.33 8.11
C PHE A 180 0.66 -14.83 7.75
N THR A 181 1.50 -15.58 8.45
CA THR A 181 1.51 -17.04 8.51
C THR A 181 0.95 -17.44 9.88
N PRO A 182 -0.10 -18.28 9.93
CA PRO A 182 -0.57 -18.81 11.21
C PRO A 182 0.54 -19.69 11.82
N GLU A 183 0.87 -19.46 13.08
CA GLU A 183 1.66 -20.43 13.86
C GLU A 183 0.77 -21.64 14.11
N GLU A 184 1.09 -22.77 13.46
CA GLU A 184 0.56 -24.06 13.88
C GLU A 184 1.24 -24.41 15.20
N THR A 185 0.52 -24.19 16.30
CA THR A 185 0.82 -24.87 17.56
C THR A 185 0.58 -26.36 17.33
N SER A 186 1.65 -27.07 16.97
CA SER A 186 1.67 -28.53 17.07
C SER A 186 1.31 -28.89 18.51
N PRO A 187 0.37 -29.82 18.77
CA PRO A 187 0.08 -30.23 20.13
C PRO A 187 1.37 -30.81 20.71
N SER A 188 1.87 -30.21 21.78
CA SER A 188 2.94 -30.78 22.59
C SER A 188 2.41 -32.09 23.17
N ASN A 189 3.00 -33.21 22.72
CA ASN A 189 2.83 -34.53 23.34
C ASN A 189 3.27 -34.51 24.80
#